data_AF-A0A1X7L2G0-F1
#
_entry.id   AF-A0A1X7L2G0-F1
#
_cell.length_a   1.000
_cell.length_b   1.000
_cell.length_c   1.000
_cell.angle_alpha   90.00
_cell.angle_beta   90.00
_cell.angle_gamma   90.00
#
_symmetry.space_group_name_H-M   'P 1'
#
loop_
_entity.id
_entity.type
_entity.pdbx_description
1 polymer ?
#
loop_
_entity_poly.entity_id
_entity_poly.type
_entity_poly.pdbx_seq_one_letter_code
_entity_poly.pdbx_strand_id
1 'polypeptide(L)'
;MWYRDGMSLSDDPFAGLGGNGSAFTPEEHSGWYSPGRQDAFWTVAAIGTVVVCLAWFWYGLAFSEEMTEQCKAVMASSSMAGTGLLLGGVPLVFAHLAVLLPLLLIAAKYRSPRRTGILVAVVVVLVASALGIAVNELVWSGNLFAMSADAAQCS
;
A
#
# COMPACT_ATOMS: atom_id res chain seq x y z
N MET A 1 35.68 34.79 -17.55
CA MET A 1 35.70 36.12 -16.94
C MET A 1 35.13 37.09 -17.97
N TRP A 2 33.86 37.47 -17.82
CA TRP A 2 33.20 38.46 -18.68
C TRP A 2 32.37 39.38 -17.79
N TYR A 3 32.82 40.63 -17.75
CA TYR A 3 32.22 41.78 -17.09
C TYR A 3 31.16 42.35 -18.04
N ARG A 4 29.93 42.55 -17.59
CA ARG A 4 28.89 43.23 -18.36
C ARG A 4 28.59 44.55 -17.67
N ASP A 5 29.23 45.59 -18.18
CA ASP A 5 29.02 46.99 -17.83
C ASP A 5 27.61 47.46 -18.22
N GLY A 6 27.04 48.30 -17.36
CA GLY A 6 26.28 49.46 -17.84
C GLY A 6 24.77 49.30 -18.07
N MET A 7 24.01 48.69 -17.17
CA MET A 7 22.56 48.97 -17.08
C MET A 7 22.28 49.93 -15.92
N SER A 8 21.96 51.17 -16.29
CA SER A 8 21.43 52.21 -15.42
C SER A 8 20.09 51.75 -14.84
N LEU A 9 19.99 51.69 -13.52
CA LEU A 9 18.83 51.27 -12.72
C LEU A 9 17.70 52.33 -12.67
N SER A 10 17.63 53.26 -13.63
CA SER A 10 16.77 54.45 -13.54
C SER A 10 15.54 54.45 -14.45
N ASP A 11 15.44 53.53 -15.41
CA ASP A 11 14.43 53.57 -16.47
C ASP A 11 13.59 52.29 -16.49
N ASP A 12 12.96 51.99 -15.35
CA ASP A 12 11.97 50.91 -15.24
C ASP A 12 10.58 51.52 -15.52
N PRO A 13 10.01 51.44 -16.75
CA PRO A 13 8.70 52.03 -17.08
C PRO A 13 7.52 51.34 -16.37
N PHE A 14 7.80 50.36 -15.51
CA PHE A 14 6.81 49.59 -14.76
C PHE A 14 6.68 50.01 -13.28
N ALA A 15 7.44 51.02 -12.83
CA ALA A 15 7.37 51.52 -11.44
C ALA A 15 6.02 52.17 -11.06
N GLY A 16 5.12 52.41 -12.03
CA GLY A 16 3.80 53.02 -11.83
C GLY A 16 2.62 52.04 -11.79
N LEU A 17 2.82 50.75 -12.07
CA LEU A 17 1.78 49.73 -11.89
C LEU A 17 1.85 49.18 -10.46
N GLY A 18 1.56 50.07 -9.51
CA GLY A 18 1.25 49.76 -8.11
C GLY A 18 -0.04 48.95 -8.00
N GLY A 19 -0.05 47.75 -8.59
CA GLY A 19 -0.97 46.69 -8.23
C GLY A 19 -0.56 46.22 -6.85
N ASN A 20 -1.31 46.66 -5.84
CA ASN A 20 -1.37 46.15 -4.47
C ASN A 20 -0.44 44.97 -4.22
N GLY A 21 0.62 45.24 -3.46
CA GLY A 21 1.51 44.24 -2.87
C GLY A 21 0.73 43.27 -1.99
N SER A 22 0.01 42.35 -2.63
CA SER A 22 -0.15 41.00 -2.11
C SER A 22 1.27 40.45 -2.12
N ALA A 23 1.94 40.64 -0.99
CA ALA A 23 3.09 39.86 -0.64
C ALA A 23 2.82 38.44 -1.14
N PHE A 24 3.77 37.87 -1.87
CA PHE A 24 3.87 36.43 -2.01
C PHE A 24 4.09 35.92 -0.58
N THR A 25 3.02 35.88 0.21
CA THR A 25 2.96 35.09 1.41
C THR A 25 3.25 33.71 0.87
N PRO A 26 4.37 33.06 1.25
CA PRO A 26 4.57 31.68 0.87
C PRO A 26 3.28 31.00 1.30
N GLU A 27 2.48 30.57 0.31
CA GLU A 27 1.22 29.92 0.58
C GLU A 27 1.57 28.84 1.59
N GLU A 28 1.04 29.01 2.80
CA GLU A 28 1.16 28.06 3.86
C GLU A 28 0.64 26.76 3.26
N HIS A 29 1.55 25.91 2.80
CA HIS A 29 1.24 24.66 2.12
C HIS A 29 0.62 23.74 3.18
N SER A 30 -0.67 23.97 3.37
CA SER A 30 -1.60 23.31 4.27
C SER A 30 -1.84 21.90 3.73
N GLY A 31 -0.91 21.01 4.04
CA GLY A 31 -0.96 19.60 3.66
C GLY A 31 0.42 19.04 3.30
N TRP A 32 0.67 17.78 3.68
CA TRP A 32 1.75 16.82 3.33
C TRP A 32 3.21 17.26 3.09
N TYR A 33 3.52 18.53 2.88
CA TYR A 33 4.82 19.02 2.41
C TYR A 33 5.91 19.12 3.49
N SER A 34 5.64 18.68 4.72
CA SER A 34 6.75 18.43 5.66
C SER A 34 7.43 17.10 5.27
N PRO A 35 8.67 17.11 4.76
CA PRO A 35 9.30 15.93 4.14
C PRO A 35 9.23 14.68 5.03
N GLY A 36 9.58 14.82 6.31
CA GLY A 36 9.65 13.69 7.23
C GLY A 36 8.33 12.98 7.53
N ARG A 37 7.17 13.62 7.32
CA ARG A 37 5.86 12.98 7.58
C ARG A 37 5.34 12.21 6.38
N GLN A 38 5.61 12.70 5.17
CA GLN A 38 5.36 11.97 3.94
C GLN A 38 6.26 10.74 3.87
N ASP A 39 7.53 10.87 4.25
CA ASP A 39 8.49 9.77 4.29
C ASP A 39 8.04 8.65 5.23
N ALA A 40 7.50 8.98 6.41
CA ALA A 40 6.99 7.99 7.35
C ALA A 40 5.81 7.18 6.76
N PHE A 41 4.87 7.84 6.07
CA PHE A 41 3.74 7.16 5.44
C PHE A 41 4.22 6.16 4.37
N TRP A 42 5.10 6.61 3.47
CA TRP A 42 5.61 5.77 2.39
C TRP A 42 6.52 4.65 2.89
N THR A 43 7.29 4.89 3.95
CA THR A 43 8.11 3.85 4.60
C THR A 43 7.21 2.75 5.16
N VAL A 44 6.15 3.11 5.89
CA VAL A 44 5.18 2.13 6.41
C VAL A 44 4.46 1.41 5.27
N ALA A 45 4.10 2.11 4.20
CA ALA A 45 3.48 1.50 3.02
C ALA A 45 4.41 0.48 2.33
N ALA A 46 5.69 0.81 2.19
CA ALA A 46 6.68 -0.07 1.57
C ALA A 46 6.90 -1.34 2.41
N ILE A 47 7.11 -1.19 3.72
CA ILE A 47 7.22 -2.33 4.64
C ILE A 47 5.94 -3.16 4.63
N GLY A 48 4.79 -2.50 4.70
CA GLY A 48 3.48 -3.15 4.67
C GLY A 48 3.25 -3.95 3.39
N THR A 49 3.76 -3.47 2.24
CA THR A 49 3.68 -4.20 0.97
C THR A 49 4.43 -5.53 1.07
N VAL A 50 5.65 -5.54 1.62
CA VAL A 50 6.41 -6.77 1.83
C VAL A 50 5.67 -7.73 2.77
N VAL A 51 5.10 -7.22 3.86
CA VAL A 51 4.32 -8.02 4.82
C VAL A 51 3.09 -8.65 4.15
N VAL A 52 2.34 -7.91 3.36
CA VAL A 52 1.17 -8.43 2.64
C VAL A 52 1.58 -9.46 1.59
N CYS A 53 2.68 -9.26 0.86
CA CYS A 53 3.21 -10.26 -0.06
C CYS A 53 3.58 -11.58 0.63
N LEU A 54 4.25 -11.51 1.78
CA LEU A 54 4.59 -12.69 2.58
C LEU A 54 3.34 -13.39 3.14
N ALA A 55 2.31 -12.62 3.51
CA ALA A 55 1.05 -13.18 3.97
C ALA A 55 0.32 -13.93 2.84
N TRP A 56 0.34 -13.43 1.61
CA TRP A 56 -0.17 -14.16 0.43
C TRP A 56 0.62 -15.43 0.14
N PHE A 57 1.94 -15.41 0.35
CA PHE A 57 2.78 -16.60 0.22
C PHE A 57 2.43 -17.65 1.29
N TRP A 58 2.27 -17.22 2.53
CA TRP A 58 1.81 -18.08 3.63
C TRP A 58 0.42 -18.68 3.35
N TYR A 59 -0.49 -17.88 2.80
CA TYR A 59 -1.81 -18.36 2.36
C TYR A 59 -1.69 -19.50 1.33
N GLY A 60 -0.82 -19.35 0.34
CA GLY A 60 -0.54 -20.42 -0.65
C GLY A 60 0.01 -21.69 -0.01
N LEU A 61 0.95 -21.57 0.95
CA LEU A 61 1.49 -22.72 1.68
C LEU A 61 0.39 -23.46 2.47
N ALA A 62 -0.46 -22.73 3.19
CA ALA A 62 -1.53 -23.33 3.99
C ALA A 62 -2.54 -24.11 3.13
N PHE A 63 -2.90 -23.58 1.95
CA PHE A 63 -3.74 -24.30 1.00
C PHE A 63 -3.03 -25.49 0.36
N SER A 64 -1.75 -25.36 0.03
CA SER A 64 -0.96 -26.48 -0.48
C SER A 64 -0.91 -27.62 0.53
N GLU A 65 -0.76 -27.33 1.83
CA GLU A 65 -0.78 -28.32 2.89
C GLU A 65 -2.14 -29.02 2.98
N GLU A 66 -3.24 -28.25 3.02
CA GLU A 66 -4.61 -28.78 3.02
C GLU A 66 -4.82 -29.77 1.87
N MET A 67 -4.46 -29.40 0.64
CA MET A 67 -4.63 -30.28 -0.53
C MET A 67 -3.82 -31.57 -0.43
N THR A 68 -2.57 -31.49 0.04
CA THR A 68 -1.70 -32.68 0.14
C THR A 68 -2.12 -33.63 1.26
N GLU A 69 -2.75 -33.13 2.32
CA GLU A 69 -3.18 -33.92 3.48
C GLU A 69 -4.65 -34.36 3.42
N GLN A 70 -5.49 -33.70 2.61
CA GLN A 70 -6.93 -34.00 2.52
C GLN A 70 -7.20 -35.46 2.17
N CYS A 71 -6.52 -36.03 1.17
CA CYS A 71 -6.78 -37.43 0.78
C CYS A 71 -6.42 -38.42 1.90
N LYS A 72 -5.38 -38.14 2.70
CA LYS A 72 -5.03 -38.97 3.85
C LYS A 72 -6.07 -38.84 4.96
N ALA A 73 -6.56 -37.63 5.21
CA ALA A 73 -7.62 -37.38 6.18
C ALA A 73 -8.91 -38.13 5.81
N VAL A 74 -9.32 -38.10 4.53
CA VAL A 74 -10.51 -38.81 4.03
C VAL A 74 -10.37 -40.33 4.21
N MET A 75 -9.21 -40.91 3.90
CA MET A 75 -8.94 -42.34 4.14
C MET A 75 -9.00 -42.72 5.63
N ALA A 76 -8.73 -41.76 6.52
CA ALA A 76 -8.86 -41.89 7.97
C ALA A 76 -10.25 -41.50 8.50
N SER A 77 -11.27 -41.37 7.63
CA SER A 77 -12.63 -40.91 7.99
C SER A 77 -12.69 -39.54 8.69
N SER A 78 -11.73 -38.67 8.37
CA SER A 78 -11.60 -37.28 8.83
C SER A 78 -11.62 -36.31 7.65
N SER A 79 -11.50 -35.01 7.90
CA SER A 79 -11.41 -33.97 6.88
C SER A 79 -10.48 -32.83 7.32
N MET A 80 -9.68 -32.33 6.40
CA MET A 80 -8.89 -31.10 6.52
C MET A 80 -9.59 -29.90 5.86
N ALA A 81 -10.83 -30.06 5.39
CA ALA A 81 -11.56 -29.01 4.69
C ALA A 81 -11.62 -27.71 5.52
N GLY A 82 -11.12 -26.62 4.93
CA GLY A 82 -11.12 -25.29 5.53
C GLY A 82 -9.93 -24.99 6.44
N THR A 83 -9.01 -25.94 6.66
CA THR A 83 -7.80 -25.70 7.46
C THR A 83 -6.89 -24.67 6.80
N GLY A 84 -6.73 -24.69 5.48
CA GLY A 84 -5.98 -23.69 4.71
C GLY A 84 -6.60 -22.30 4.78
N LEU A 85 -7.93 -22.19 4.79
CA LEU A 85 -8.61 -20.90 5.01
C LEU A 85 -8.36 -20.36 6.42
N LEU A 86 -8.43 -21.22 7.45
CA LEU A 86 -8.19 -20.81 8.83
C LEU A 86 -6.72 -20.48 9.09
N LEU A 87 -5.79 -21.29 8.62
CA LEU A 87 -4.35 -21.13 8.85
C LEU A 87 -3.69 -20.13 7.90
N GLY A 88 -4.23 -19.94 6.70
CA GLY A 88 -3.73 -19.00 5.71
C GLY A 88 -4.55 -17.70 5.67
N GLY A 89 -5.87 -17.83 5.54
CA GLY A 89 -6.78 -16.69 5.34
C GLY A 89 -6.91 -15.78 6.55
N VAL A 90 -7.01 -16.34 7.76
CA VAL A 90 -7.11 -15.52 8.99
C VAL A 90 -5.84 -14.67 9.21
N PRO A 91 -4.61 -15.24 9.17
CA PRO A 91 -3.39 -14.43 9.23
C PRO A 91 -3.29 -13.41 8.10
N LEU A 92 -3.77 -13.72 6.89
CA LEU A 92 -3.80 -12.79 5.77
C LEU A 92 -4.66 -11.56 6.08
N VAL A 93 -5.85 -11.74 6.65
CA VAL A 93 -6.72 -10.63 7.09
C VAL A 93 -6.02 -9.80 8.17
N PHE A 94 -5.40 -10.45 9.16
CA PHE A 94 -4.65 -9.74 10.20
C PHE A 94 -3.48 -8.94 9.64
N ALA A 95 -2.75 -9.46 8.65
CA ALA A 95 -1.68 -8.74 7.97
C ALA A 95 -2.19 -7.48 7.28
N HIS A 96 -3.34 -7.55 6.57
CA HIS A 96 -3.95 -6.38 5.95
C HIS A 96 -4.35 -5.33 7.00
N LEU A 97 -4.97 -5.75 8.11
CA LEU A 97 -5.33 -4.85 9.20
C LEU A 97 -4.11 -4.22 9.87
N ALA A 98 -3.05 -5.00 10.08
CA ALA A 98 -1.80 -4.53 10.67
C ALA A 98 -1.09 -3.47 9.83
N VAL A 99 -1.28 -3.48 8.49
CA VAL A 99 -0.77 -2.43 7.58
C VAL A 99 -1.74 -1.26 7.46
N LEU A 100 -3.04 -1.54 7.32
CA LEU A 100 -4.06 -0.52 7.13
C LEU A 100 -4.20 0.38 8.36
N LEU A 101 -4.20 -0.17 9.57
CA LEU A 101 -4.42 0.61 10.79
C LEU A 101 -3.34 1.70 10.99
N PRO A 102 -2.02 1.41 10.92
CA PRO A 102 -0.99 2.44 10.96
C PRO A 102 -1.15 3.50 9.87
N LEU A 103 -1.44 3.09 8.62
CA LEU A 103 -1.64 4.03 7.52
C LEU A 103 -2.83 4.95 7.76
N LEU A 104 -3.94 4.42 8.30
CA LEU A 104 -5.11 5.22 8.68
C LEU A 104 -4.80 6.18 9.82
N LEU A 105 -4.06 5.74 10.85
CA LEU A 105 -3.68 6.61 11.97
C LEU A 105 -2.79 7.77 11.51
N ILE A 106 -1.82 7.49 10.65
CA ILE A 106 -0.95 8.51 10.04
C ILE A 106 -1.79 9.43 9.14
N ALA A 107 -2.62 8.88 8.26
CA ALA A 107 -3.43 9.66 7.34
C ALA A 107 -4.46 10.56 8.04
N ALA A 108 -5.13 10.06 9.08
CA ALA A 108 -6.14 10.80 9.83
C ALA A 108 -5.54 11.92 10.69
N LYS A 109 -4.32 11.72 11.22
CA LYS A 109 -3.64 12.70 12.07
C LYS A 109 -3.03 13.85 11.27
N TYR A 110 -2.55 13.58 10.05
CA TYR A 110 -1.70 14.53 9.32
C TYR A 110 -2.31 15.10 8.02
N ARG A 111 -3.53 14.69 7.62
CA ARG A 111 -4.15 15.18 6.37
C ARG A 111 -5.48 15.91 6.60
N SER A 112 -5.57 17.13 6.08
CA SER A 112 -6.81 17.85 5.82
C SER A 112 -7.03 17.85 4.30
N PRO A 113 -8.13 17.30 3.75
CA PRO A 113 -9.27 16.65 4.39
C PRO A 113 -9.01 15.17 4.77
N ARG A 114 -9.51 14.74 5.94
CA ARG A 114 -9.35 13.37 6.47
C ARG A 114 -9.81 12.28 5.50
N ARG A 115 -10.92 12.51 4.78
CA ARG A 115 -11.51 11.53 3.83
C ARG A 115 -10.52 11.14 2.75
N THR A 116 -9.82 12.12 2.17
CA THR A 116 -8.79 11.89 1.14
C THR A 116 -7.62 11.06 1.66
N GLY A 117 -7.21 11.26 2.91
CA GLY A 117 -6.15 10.45 3.53
C GLY A 117 -6.55 8.99 3.72
N ILE A 118 -7.79 8.77 4.17
CA ILE A 118 -8.36 7.42 4.31
C ILE A 118 -8.42 6.73 2.94
N LEU A 119 -8.90 7.42 1.90
CA LEU A 119 -8.96 6.87 0.55
C LEU A 119 -7.58 6.48 0.02
N VAL A 120 -6.57 7.32 0.22
CA VAL A 120 -5.18 7.00 -0.19
C VAL A 120 -4.65 5.78 0.57
N ALA A 121 -4.86 5.69 1.87
CA ALA A 121 -4.43 4.53 2.67
C ALA A 121 -5.08 3.23 2.18
N VAL A 122 -6.39 3.25 1.89
CA VAL A 122 -7.11 2.09 1.35
C VAL A 122 -6.57 1.70 -0.02
N VAL A 123 -6.39 2.67 -0.94
CA VAL A 123 -5.85 2.41 -2.28
C VAL A 123 -4.44 1.79 -2.20
N VAL A 124 -3.58 2.29 -1.31
CA VAL A 124 -2.24 1.74 -1.12
C VAL A 124 -2.28 0.27 -0.67
N VAL A 125 -3.15 -0.07 0.29
CA VAL A 125 -3.30 -1.46 0.74
C VAL A 125 -3.86 -2.35 -0.36
N LEU A 126 -4.81 -1.86 -1.17
CA LEU A 126 -5.34 -2.61 -2.31
C LEU A 126 -4.26 -2.87 -3.38
N VAL A 127 -3.44 -1.86 -3.71
CA VAL A 127 -2.32 -2.01 -4.64
C VAL A 127 -1.29 -2.99 -4.09
N ALA A 128 -0.92 -2.88 -2.81
CA ALA A 128 -0.03 -3.82 -2.15
C ALA A 128 -0.56 -5.26 -2.19
N SER A 129 -1.87 -5.44 -1.97
CA SER A 129 -2.53 -6.74 -2.06
C SER A 129 -2.51 -7.30 -3.48
N ALA A 130 -2.81 -6.48 -4.49
CA ALA A 130 -2.75 -6.87 -5.90
C ALA A 130 -1.33 -7.28 -6.33
N LEU A 131 -0.30 -6.57 -5.85
CA LEU A 131 1.10 -6.95 -6.06
C LEU A 131 1.43 -8.28 -5.38
N GLY A 132 0.96 -8.48 -4.15
CA GLY A 132 1.12 -9.74 -3.43
C GLY A 132 0.51 -10.92 -4.18
N ILE A 133 -0.71 -10.76 -4.71
CA ILE A 133 -1.36 -11.76 -5.57
C ILE A 133 -0.52 -12.01 -6.82
N ALA A 134 -0.14 -10.96 -7.56
CA ALA A 134 0.61 -11.09 -8.81
C ALA A 134 1.95 -11.82 -8.63
N VAL A 135 2.70 -11.49 -7.58
CA VAL A 135 3.97 -12.17 -7.26
C VAL A 135 3.72 -13.63 -6.93
N ASN A 136 2.71 -13.94 -6.12
CA ASN A 136 2.42 -15.31 -5.73
C ASN A 136 1.88 -16.15 -6.88
N GLU A 137 1.08 -15.58 -7.78
CA GLU A 137 0.68 -16.29 -9.00
C GLU A 137 1.88 -16.72 -9.85
N LEU A 138 2.92 -15.89 -9.94
CA LEU A 138 4.16 -16.27 -10.62
C LEU A 138 4.90 -17.40 -9.88
N VAL A 139 4.94 -17.36 -8.56
CA VAL A 139 5.59 -18.40 -7.73
C VAL A 139 4.87 -19.74 -7.85
N TRP A 140 3.55 -19.75 -7.86
CA TRP A 140 2.71 -20.95 -7.91
C TRP A 140 2.29 -21.34 -9.34
N SER A 141 2.92 -20.75 -10.36
CA SER A 141 2.68 -21.05 -11.78
C SER A 141 1.21 -20.91 -12.22
N GLY A 142 0.49 -19.91 -11.69
CA GLY A 142 -0.92 -19.67 -12.03
C GLY A 142 -1.95 -20.45 -11.21
N ASN A 143 -1.51 -21.27 -10.26
CA ASN A 143 -2.39 -22.20 -9.55
C ASN A 143 -2.84 -21.71 -8.17
N LEU A 144 -2.53 -20.48 -7.77
CA LEU A 144 -2.86 -20.00 -6.42
C LEU A 144 -4.37 -20.09 -6.15
N PHE A 145 -5.19 -19.63 -7.11
CA PHE A 145 -6.65 -19.73 -6.97
C PHE A 145 -7.20 -21.12 -7.31
N ALA A 146 -6.56 -21.86 -8.22
CA ALA A 146 -6.96 -23.23 -8.54
C ALA A 146 -6.87 -24.13 -7.29
N MET A 147 -5.80 -23.99 -6.50
CA MET A 147 -5.62 -24.72 -5.24
C MET A 147 -6.76 -24.47 -4.24
N SER A 148 -7.26 -23.24 -4.18
CA SER A 148 -8.39 -22.90 -3.30
C SER A 148 -9.73 -23.46 -3.79
N ALA A 149 -9.89 -23.70 -5.09
CA ALA A 149 -11.11 -24.22 -5.68
C ALA A 149 -11.14 -25.77 -5.67
N ASP A 150 -9.99 -26.41 -5.86
CA ASP A 150 -9.88 -27.86 -6.05
C ASP A 150 -9.67 -28.67 -4.77
N ALA A 151 -9.52 -28.01 -3.60
CA ALA A 151 -9.35 -28.66 -2.30
C ALA A 151 -10.44 -29.69 -1.93
N ALA A 152 -11.56 -29.73 -2.67
CA ALA A 152 -12.67 -30.65 -2.46
C ALA A 152 -12.57 -32.01 -3.19
N GLN A 153 -11.55 -32.24 -4.04
CA GLN A 153 -11.53 -33.41 -4.94
C GLN A 153 -10.58 -34.54 -4.50
N CYS A 154 -10.97 -35.27 -3.45
CA CYS A 154 -10.47 -36.64 -3.21
C CYS A 154 -11.69 -37.57 -3.28
N SER A 155 -12.02 -38.03 -4.49
CA SER A 155 -13.10 -39.02 -4.76
C SER A 155 -12.55 -40.42 -4.87
#